data_AF-A0A527YNQ7-F1
#
_entry.id   AF-A0A527YNQ7-F1
#
_cell.length_a   1.000
_cell.length_b   1.000
_cell.length_c   1.000
_cell.angle_alpha   90.00
_cell.angle_beta   90.00
_cell.angle_gamma   90.00
#
_symmetry.space_group_name_H-M   'P 1'
#
loop_
_entity.id
_entity.type
_entity.pdbx_description
1 polymer ?
#
loop_
_entity_poly.entity_id
_entity_poly.type
_entity_poly.pdbx_seq_one_letter_code
_entity_poly.pdbx_strand_id
1 'polypeptide(L)' 'MVISLGIGPVAVADTKGYRDWVADPALPAFCLDLGSRGEPNLELLLELKPDLITGAYGYGLDEAPFKRIAPLHTVPFYDG' A
#
# COMPACT_ATOMS: atom_id res chain seq x y z
N MET A 1 -3.20 -4.70 -8.57
CA MET A 1 -3.72 -3.53 -9.31
C MET A 1 -2.58 -2.62 -9.78
N VAL A 2 -1.89 -1.88 -8.90
CA VAL A 2 -0.85 -0.90 -9.30
C VAL A 2 0.25 -1.50 -10.19
N ILE A 3 0.81 -2.63 -9.77
CA ILE A 3 1.89 -3.31 -10.53
C ILE A 3 1.39 -3.84 -11.87
N SER A 4 0.13 -4.30 -11.93
CA SER A 4 -0.50 -4.76 -13.16
C SER A 4 -0.68 -3.65 -14.21
N LEU A 5 -0.64 -2.39 -13.78
CA LEU A 5 -0.64 -1.21 -14.65
C LEU A 5 0.77 -0.80 -15.12
N GLY A 6 1.80 -1.59 -14.78
CA GLY A 6 3.20 -1.29 -15.08
C GLY A 6 3.84 -0.26 -14.15
N ILE A 7 3.18 0.07 -13.03
CA ILE A 7 3.67 1.05 -12.06
C ILE A 7 4.35 0.32 -10.90
N GLY A 8 5.61 0.64 -10.63
CA GLY A 8 6.35 0.12 -9.48
C GLY A 8 6.10 0.97 -8.22
N PRO A 9 5.39 0.46 -7.20
CA PRO A 9 5.19 1.20 -5.96
C PRO A 9 6.52 1.39 -5.23
N VAL A 10 6.71 2.57 -4.62
CA VAL A 10 7.90 2.87 -3.81
C VAL A 10 7.91 2.10 -2.49
N ALA A 11 6.73 1.77 -1.97
CA ALA A 11 6.57 0.98 -0.76
C ALA A 11 5.23 0.24 -0.73
N VAL A 12 5.19 -0.93 -0.07
CA VAL A 12 4.01 -1.79 0.06
C VAL A 12 3.95 -2.33 1.49
N ALA A 13 2.74 -2.42 2.06
CA ALA A 13 2.54 -3.06 3.36
C ALA A 13 2.58 -4.60 3.23
N ASP A 14 3.32 -5.24 4.12
CA ASP A 14 3.51 -6.68 4.25
C ASP A 14 4.08 -7.31 2.97
N THR A 15 5.31 -6.91 2.61
CA THR A 15 5.98 -7.43 1.40
C THR A 15 6.28 -8.92 1.51
N LYS A 16 6.53 -9.41 2.72
CA LYS A 16 6.73 -10.84 2.98
C LYS A 16 5.44 -11.61 2.70
N GLY A 17 4.33 -11.22 3.32
CA GLY A 17 3.04 -11.86 3.07
C GLY A 17 2.60 -11.73 1.61
N TYR A 18 2.94 -10.63 0.92
CA TYR A 18 2.72 -10.52 -0.52
C TYR A 18 3.46 -11.61 -1.30
N ARG A 19 4.76 -11.80 -1.03
CA ARG A 19 5.57 -12.83 -1.71
C ARG A 19 5.10 -14.25 -1.40
N ASP A 20 4.62 -14.47 -0.18
CA ASP A 20 4.15 -15.79 0.27
C ASP A 20 2.77 -16.16 -0.32
N TRP A 21 1.84 -15.20 -0.40
CA TRP A 21 0.42 -15.47 -0.72
C TRP A 21 -0.04 -15.00 -2.11
N VAL A 22 0.60 -13.98 -2.67
CA VAL A 22 0.26 -13.44 -4.00
C VAL A 22 1.27 -13.91 -5.04
N ALA A 23 2.57 -13.82 -4.71
CA ALA A 23 3.72 -14.20 -5.53
C ALA A 23 3.88 -13.42 -6.87
N ASP A 24 2.83 -13.31 -7.69
CA ASP A 24 2.83 -12.62 -8.98
C ASP A 24 1.69 -11.59 -9.08
N PRO A 25 1.93 -10.38 -9.64
CA PRO A 25 3.18 -9.88 -10.20
C PRO A 25 4.26 -9.60 -9.14
N ALA A 26 5.52 -9.92 -9.46
CA ALA A 26 6.63 -9.71 -8.53
C ALA A 26 6.77 -8.23 -8.12
N LEU A 27 7.02 -7.99 -6.82
CA LEU A 27 7.35 -6.65 -6.34
C LEU A 27 8.71 -6.20 -6.90
N PRO A 28 8.85 -4.93 -7.34
CA PRO A 28 10.15 -4.38 -7.71
C PRO A 28 11.16 -4.50 -6.56
N ALA A 29 12.43 -4.73 -6.87
CA ALA A 29 13.49 -4.91 -5.87
C ALA A 29 13.71 -3.67 -4.98
N PHE A 30 13.34 -2.47 -5.48
CA PHE A 30 13.43 -1.21 -4.73
C PHE A 30 12.22 -0.95 -3.83
N CYS A 31 11.18 -1.79 -3.88
CA CYS A 31 9.96 -1.58 -3.10
C CYS A 31 10.24 -1.80 -1.62
N LEU A 32 10.04 -0.75 -0.82
CA LEU A 32 10.21 -0.80 0.62
C LEU A 32 9.02 -1.49 1.31
N ASP A 33 9.28 -2.05 2.49
CA ASP A 33 8.24 -2.62 3.33
C ASP A 33 7.70 -1.56 4.31
N LEU A 34 6.39 -1.30 4.24
CA LEU A 34 5.70 -0.38 5.15
C LEU A 34 5.30 -1.05 6.47
N GLY A 35 5.62 -2.32 6.70
CA GLY A 35 5.18 -3.05 7.88
C GLY A 35 3.80 -3.68 7.68
N SER A 36 3.05 -3.90 8.75
CA SER A 36 1.79 -4.66 8.71
C SER A 36 0.70 -3.93 7.92
N ARG A 37 -0.19 -4.69 7.28
CA ARG A 37 -1.38 -4.13 6.60
C ARG A 37 -2.36 -3.45 7.57
N GLY A 38 -2.45 -3.94 8.80
CA GLY A 38 -3.30 -3.34 9.84
C GLY A 38 -2.66 -2.16 10.57
N GLU A 39 -1.33 -2.09 10.55
CA GLU A 39 -0.54 -1.04 11.22
C GLU A 39 0.70 -0.71 10.39
N PRO A 40 0.52 0.01 9.25
CA PRO A 40 1.64 0.43 8.43
C PRO A 40 2.41 1.58 9.10
N ASN A 41 3.71 1.67 8.81
CA ASN A 41 4.61 2.67 9.36
C ASN A 41 4.34 4.06 8.75
N LEU A 42 3.66 4.90 9.52
CA LEU A 42 3.32 6.26 9.13
C LEU A 42 4.55 7.19 9.07
N GLU A 43 5.57 6.97 9.90
CA GLU A 43 6.80 7.77 9.88
C GLU A 43 7.54 7.57 8.56
N LEU A 44 7.69 6.30 8.14
CA LEU A 44 8.28 5.97 6.85
C LEU A 44 7.45 6.55 5.69
N LEU A 45 6.12 6.49 5.76
CA LEU A 45 5.26 7.13 4.74
C LEU A 45 5.48 8.65 4.64
N LEU A 46 5.67 9.33 5.77
CA LEU A 46 5.95 10.77 5.80
C LEU A 46 7.32 11.10 5.18
N GLU A 47 8.33 10.26 5.42
CA GLU A 47 9.67 10.43 4.83
C GLU A 47 9.65 10.20 3.32
N LEU A 48 8.88 9.21 2.85
CA LEU A 48 8.78 8.85 1.44
C LEU A 48 8.06 9.89 0.59
N LYS A 49 7.19 10.71 1.20
CA LYS A 49 6.40 11.76 0.52
C LYS A 49 5.73 11.25 -0.78
N PRO A 50 4.87 10.22 -0.68
CA PRO A 50 4.24 9.65 -1.87
C PRO A 50 3.27 10.64 -2.52
N ASP A 51 3.18 10.61 -3.86
CA ASP A 51 2.20 11.41 -4.60
C ASP A 51 0.77 10.82 -4.53
N LEU A 52 0.65 9.53 -4.23
CA LEU A 52 -0.61 8.80 -4.12
C LEU A 52 -0.47 7.63 -3.16
N ILE A 53 -1.46 7.47 -2.28
CA ILE A 53 -1.63 6.28 -1.45
C ILE A 53 -2.84 5.51 -1.97
N THR A 54 -2.70 4.20 -2.14
CA THR A 54 -3.80 3.33 -2.57
C THR A 54 -3.85 2.07 -1.74
N GLY A 55 -5.07 1.64 -1.43
CA GLY A 55 -5.32 0.48 -0.60
C GLY A 55 -6.81 0.30 -0.42
N ALA A 56 -7.18 -0.74 0.30
CA ALA A 56 -8.56 -0.96 0.69
C ALA A 56 -8.70 -0.63 2.18
N TYR A 57 -9.51 0.38 2.47
CA TYR A 57 -9.71 0.94 3.79
C TYR A 57 -11.15 0.69 4.25
N GLY A 58 -11.41 0.80 5.55
CA GLY A 58 -12.75 0.54 6.12
C GLY A 58 -12.90 -0.81 6.84
N TYR A 59 -11.87 -1.66 6.83
CA TYR A 59 -11.79 -2.87 7.65
C TYR A 59 -10.63 -2.75 8.66
N GLY A 60 -10.87 -2.08 9.78
CA GLY A 60 -9.92 -1.99 10.89
C GLY A 60 -8.76 -0.98 10.72
N LEU A 61 -8.60 -0.36 9.55
CA LEU A 61 -7.60 0.68 9.29
C LEU A 61 -8.29 2.05 9.08
N ASP A 62 -7.92 3.04 9.90
CA ASP A 62 -8.42 4.43 9.79
C ASP A 62 -7.77 5.14 8.60
N GLU A 63 -8.57 5.79 7.77
CA GLU A 63 -8.13 6.54 6.59
C GLU A 63 -7.54 7.91 6.94
N ALA A 64 -7.92 8.49 8.08
CA ALA A 64 -7.62 9.88 8.42
C ALA A 64 -6.12 10.19 8.42
N PRO A 65 -5.22 9.34 8.97
CA PRO A 65 -3.78 9.58 8.91
C PRO A 65 -3.24 9.61 7.48
N PHE A 66 -3.68 8.70 6.61
CA PHE A 66 -3.19 8.57 5.24
C PHE A 66 -3.62 9.75 4.36
N LYS A 67 -4.88 10.21 4.51
CA LYS A 67 -5.41 11.38 3.79
C LYS A 67 -4.63 12.66 4.07
N ARG A 68 -3.95 12.74 5.23
CA ARG A 68 -3.12 13.90 5.60
C ARG A 68 -1.73 13.85 4.96
N ILE A 69 -1.26 12.68 4.53
CA ILE A 69 0.07 12.49 3.93
C ILE A 69 0.01 12.73 2.42
N ALA A 70 -0.95 12.12 1.75
CA ALA A 70 -1.10 12.19 0.29
C ALA A 70 -2.56 11.93 -0.11
N PRO A 71 -2.95 12.22 -1.37
CA PRO A 71 -4.22 11.77 -1.92
C PRO A 71 -4.43 10.26 -1.67
N LEU A 72 -5.61 9.90 -1.17
CA LEU A 72 -5.97 8.51 -0.86
C LEU A 72 -6.96 7.98 -1.91
N HIS A 73 -6.58 6.92 -2.62
CA HIS A 73 -7.45 6.17 -3.50
C HIS A 73 -7.84 4.83 -2.88
N THR A 74 -9.06 4.76 -2.36
CA THR A 74 -9.62 3.55 -1.79
C THR A 74 -10.16 2.65 -2.89
N VAL A 75 -9.68 1.41 -2.95
CA VAL A 75 -10.17 0.37 -3.86
C VAL A 75 -11.18 -0.48 -3.09
N PRO A 76 -12.45 -0.58 -3.54
CA PRO A 76 -13.41 -1.49 -2.92
C PRO A 76 -12.95 -2.94 -3.11
N PHE A 77 -13.07 -3.76 -2.06
CA PHE A 77 -12.77 -5.20 -2.15
C PHE A 77 -13.82 -5.99 -2.93
N TYR A 78 -15.00 -5.40 -3.17
CA TYR A 78 -16.11 -6.05 -3.86
C TYR A 78 -16.98 -4.99 -4.54
N ASP A 79 -17.14 -5.12 -5.84
CA ASP A 79 -18.26 -4.56 -6.59
C ASP A 79 -19.25 -5.73 -6.69
N GLY A 80 -20.38 -5.68 -5.99
CA GLY A 80 -21.38 -6.74 -6.02
C GLY A 80 -21.89 -7.05 -7.43
#